data_AF-A0A1V5IC53-F1
#
_entry.id   AF-A0A1V5IC53-F1
#
_cell.length_a   1.000
_cell.length_b   1.000
_cell.length_c   1.000
_cell.angle_alpha   90.00
_cell.angle_beta   90.00
_cell.angle_gamma   90.00
#
_symmetry.space_group_name_H-M   'P 1'
#
loop_
_entity.id
_entity.type
_entity.pdbx_description
1 polymer ?
#
loop_
_entity_poly.entity_id
_entity_poly.type
_entity_poly.pdbx_seq_one_letter_code
_entity_poly.pdbx_strand_id
1 'polypeptide(L)'
;MCGSGLIDLLAELLRACIIDRTGRINTAIAHERIRQGRQVPEFVIAWRDETGVGKDIVITENDIKALIMSKASILAACQTLMNQAGIGRDEIARIYFSGAFGNYINKDHAITIGLIPEIPVERVITIGNGAIAGANIALLNRRKKRVIDEIARKIAYIELNADPTFMDEYTGSCFLPHTDLSLFPGVEKMLDQCRILRERS
;
A
#
# COMPACT_ATOMS: atom_id res chain seq x y z
N MET A 1 -11.74 -4.87 10.85
CA MET A 1 -10.41 -5.18 10.27
C MET A 1 -9.43 -4.08 10.64
N CYS A 2 -8.15 -4.40 10.83
CA CYS A 2 -7.08 -3.41 10.98
C CYS A 2 -6.51 -3.03 9.60
N GLY A 3 -5.79 -1.92 9.49
CA GLY A 3 -5.27 -1.47 8.19
C GLY A 3 -4.16 -2.34 7.60
N SER A 4 -3.33 -3.00 8.43
CA SER A 4 -2.36 -3.98 7.91
C SER A 4 -3.06 -5.16 7.25
N GLY A 5 -4.15 -5.65 7.86
CA GLY A 5 -4.98 -6.71 7.27
C GLY A 5 -5.69 -6.30 5.97
N LEU A 6 -5.98 -5.01 5.77
CA LEU A 6 -6.54 -4.52 4.51
C LEU A 6 -5.49 -4.48 3.39
N ILE A 7 -4.24 -4.15 3.71
CA ILE A 7 -3.11 -4.21 2.76
C ILE A 7 -2.87 -5.65 2.34
N ASP A 8 -2.80 -6.56 3.31
CA ASP A 8 -2.61 -7.99 3.05
C ASP A 8 -3.74 -8.56 2.20
N LEU A 9 -4.98 -8.27 2.58
CA LEU A 9 -6.15 -8.71 1.82
C LEU A 9 -6.12 -8.20 0.38
N LEU A 10 -5.82 -6.92 0.17
CA LEU A 10 -5.79 -6.35 -1.17
C LEU A 10 -4.70 -6.99 -2.05
N ALA A 11 -3.52 -7.25 -1.48
CA ALA A 11 -2.43 -7.95 -2.16
C ALA A 11 -2.83 -9.39 -2.53
N GLU A 12 -3.44 -10.12 -1.60
CA GLU A 12 -3.83 -11.51 -1.81
C GLU A 12 -5.01 -11.65 -2.78
N LEU A 13 -5.98 -10.74 -2.75
CA LEU A 13 -7.05 -10.70 -3.76
C LEU A 13 -6.49 -10.46 -5.16
N LEU A 14 -5.46 -9.61 -5.29
CA LEU A 14 -4.78 -9.37 -6.57
C LEU A 14 -3.99 -10.60 -7.03
N ARG A 15 -3.25 -11.24 -6.13
CA ARG A 15 -2.44 -12.45 -6.37
C ARG A 15 -3.27 -13.66 -6.73
N ALA A 16 -4.42 -13.84 -6.09
CA ALA A 16 -5.38 -14.89 -6.41
C ALA A 16 -6.16 -14.58 -7.70
N CYS A 17 -5.88 -13.45 -8.35
CA CYS A 17 -6.62 -12.92 -9.48
C CYS A 17 -8.14 -12.87 -9.19
N ILE A 18 -8.54 -12.61 -7.95
CA ILE A 18 -9.95 -12.39 -7.58
C ILE A 18 -10.35 -10.97 -7.98
N ILE A 19 -9.43 -10.02 -7.88
CA ILE A 19 -9.59 -8.67 -8.42
C ILE A 19 -8.67 -8.42 -9.60
N ASP A 20 -9.05 -7.50 -10.47
CA ASP A 20 -8.14 -6.94 -11.48
C ASP A 20 -7.37 -5.72 -10.96
N ARG A 21 -6.51 -5.15 -11.82
CA ARG A 21 -5.67 -3.99 -11.49
C ARG A 21 -6.47 -2.71 -11.19
N THR A 22 -7.76 -2.67 -11.55
CA THR A 22 -8.67 -1.55 -11.28
C THR A 22 -9.48 -1.76 -9.99
N GLY A 23 -9.30 -2.91 -9.33
CA GLY A 23 -10.03 -3.28 -8.12
C GLY A 23 -11.42 -3.87 -8.39
N ARG A 24 -11.74 -4.25 -9.63
CA ARG A 24 -12.99 -4.95 -9.94
C ARG A 24 -12.90 -6.41 -9.53
N ILE A 25 -13.91 -6.92 -8.85
CA ILE A 25 -14.01 -8.33 -8.47
C ILE A 25 -14.46 -9.13 -9.69
N ASN A 26 -13.76 -10.22 -9.97
CA ASN A 26 -14.10 -11.13 -11.05
C ASN A 26 -15.26 -12.05 -10.61
N THR A 27 -16.49 -11.64 -10.91
CA THR A 27 -17.71 -12.40 -10.60
C THR A 27 -17.91 -13.65 -11.48
N ALA A 28 -17.07 -13.88 -12.49
CA ALA A 28 -17.09 -15.12 -13.27
C ALA A 28 -16.47 -16.30 -12.50
N ILE A 29 -15.70 -16.03 -11.44
CA ILE A 29 -15.14 -17.08 -10.58
C ILE A 29 -16.27 -17.66 -9.72
N ALA A 30 -16.63 -18.91 -10.00
CA ALA A 30 -17.62 -19.65 -9.21
C ALA A 30 -17.02 -20.06 -7.85
N HIS A 31 -17.14 -19.20 -6.85
CA HIS A 31 -16.65 -19.45 -5.49
C HIS A 31 -17.63 -18.90 -4.45
N GLU A 32 -17.88 -19.64 -3.37
CA GLU A 32 -18.86 -19.27 -2.33
C GLU A 32 -18.61 -17.89 -1.69
N ARG A 33 -17.35 -17.49 -1.56
CA ARG A 33 -16.93 -16.19 -1.02
C ARG A 33 -17.16 -15.02 -1.97
N ILE A 34 -17.41 -15.25 -3.26
CA ILE A 34 -17.66 -14.20 -4.23
C ILE A 34 -19.16 -14.15 -4.49
N ARG A 35 -19.79 -13.01 -4.18
CA ARG A 35 -21.23 -12.86 -4.38
C ARG A 35 -21.61 -11.44 -4.77
N GLN A 36 -22.81 -11.32 -5.34
CA GLN A 36 -23.43 -10.02 -5.51
C GLN A 36 -23.94 -9.52 -4.16
N GLY A 37 -23.33 -8.44 -3.64
CA GLY A 37 -23.82 -7.74 -2.46
C GLY A 37 -25.05 -6.89 -2.77
N ARG A 38 -25.44 -6.02 -1.83
CA ARG A 38 -26.65 -5.18 -1.99
C ARG A 38 -26.60 -4.24 -3.20
N GLN A 39 -25.41 -3.75 -3.56
CA GLN A 39 -25.22 -2.77 -4.63
C GLN A 39 -24.04 -3.09 -5.55
N VAL A 40 -22.98 -3.67 -4.99
CA VAL A 40 -21.75 -4.01 -5.71
C VAL A 40 -21.32 -5.42 -5.34
N PRO A 41 -20.49 -6.08 -6.18
CA PRO A 41 -19.83 -7.32 -5.80
C PRO A 41 -19.04 -7.18 -4.49
N GLU A 42 -19.00 -8.27 -3.73
CA GLU A 42 -18.27 -8.35 -2.48
C GLU A 42 -17.57 -9.70 -2.33
N PHE A 43 -16.47 -9.70 -1.57
CA PHE A 43 -15.76 -10.90 -1.16
C PHE A 43 -15.95 -11.14 0.34
N VAL A 44 -16.37 -12.35 0.72
CA VAL A 44 -16.58 -12.75 2.11
C VAL A 44 -15.27 -13.20 2.74
N ILE A 45 -14.83 -12.46 3.76
CA ILE A 45 -13.58 -12.69 4.48
C ILE A 45 -13.83 -13.66 5.64
N ALA A 46 -14.91 -13.44 6.40
CA ALA A 46 -15.32 -14.31 7.49
C ALA A 46 -16.84 -14.44 7.51
N TRP A 47 -17.34 -15.67 7.65
CA TRP A 47 -18.76 -15.98 7.76
C TRP A 47 -19.30 -15.60 9.13
N ARG A 48 -20.61 -15.35 9.22
CA ARG A 48 -21.31 -15.08 10.49
C ARG A 48 -20.89 -15.98 11.64
N ASP A 49 -20.76 -17.28 11.41
CA ASP A 49 -20.48 -18.27 12.45
C ASP A 49 -19.02 -18.22 12.94
N GLU A 50 -18.15 -17.52 12.21
CA GLU A 50 -16.74 -17.29 12.54
C GLU A 50 -16.55 -15.95 13.28
N THR A 51 -17.57 -15.09 13.37
CA THR A 51 -17.42 -13.71 13.84
C THR A 51 -18.12 -13.47 15.18
N GLY A 52 -17.45 -12.70 16.06
CA GLY A 52 -18.04 -12.28 17.34
C GLY A 52 -19.20 -11.27 17.21
N VAL A 53 -19.44 -10.74 16.01
CA VAL A 53 -20.52 -9.76 15.73
C VAL A 53 -21.77 -10.41 15.14
N GLY A 54 -21.76 -11.72 14.87
CA GLY A 54 -22.91 -12.44 14.32
C GLY A 54 -23.30 -11.97 12.92
N LYS A 55 -22.34 -11.49 12.12
CA LYS A 55 -22.54 -11.05 10.73
C LYS A 55 -21.33 -11.42 9.89
N ASP A 56 -21.55 -11.64 8.59
CA ASP A 56 -20.45 -11.81 7.65
C ASP A 56 -19.57 -10.55 7.64
N ILE A 57 -18.26 -10.73 7.64
CA ILE A 57 -17.29 -9.67 7.36
C ILE A 57 -16.93 -9.79 5.88
N VAL A 58 -17.20 -8.72 5.14
CA VAL A 58 -17.01 -8.65 3.69
C VAL A 58 -16.14 -7.45 3.31
N ILE A 59 -15.51 -7.51 2.14
CA ILE A 59 -14.94 -6.35 1.47
C ILE A 59 -15.67 -6.14 0.15
N THR A 60 -16.12 -4.91 -0.09
CA THR A 60 -16.84 -4.55 -1.31
C THR A 60 -15.90 -3.93 -2.36
N GLU A 61 -16.32 -3.87 -3.62
CA GLU A 61 -15.57 -3.11 -4.64
C GLU A 61 -15.37 -1.63 -4.27
N ASN A 62 -16.32 -1.02 -3.55
CA ASN A 62 -16.20 0.36 -3.10
C ASN A 62 -15.10 0.51 -2.05
N ASP A 63 -14.99 -0.45 -1.12
CA ASP A 63 -13.91 -0.49 -0.14
C ASP A 63 -12.56 -0.67 -0.83
N ILE A 64 -12.48 -1.58 -1.82
CA ILE A 64 -11.28 -1.81 -2.63
C ILE A 64 -10.86 -0.52 -3.35
N LYS A 65 -11.80 0.19 -3.99
CA LYS A 65 -11.52 1.48 -4.65
C LYS A 65 -11.03 2.53 -3.65
N ALA A 66 -11.63 2.61 -2.47
CA ALA A 66 -11.18 3.52 -1.42
C ALA A 66 -9.74 3.21 -0.97
N LEU A 67 -9.39 1.94 -0.83
CA LEU A 67 -8.01 1.51 -0.52
C LEU A 67 -7.04 1.86 -1.65
N ILE A 68 -7.43 1.67 -2.92
CA ILE A 68 -6.63 2.04 -4.08
C ILE A 68 -6.36 3.55 -4.11
N MET A 69 -7.36 4.39 -3.85
CA MET A 69 -7.17 5.85 -3.77
C MET A 69 -6.27 6.26 -2.60
N SER A 70 -6.44 5.60 -1.44
CA SER A 70 -5.60 5.87 -0.27
C SER A 70 -4.13 5.51 -0.52
N LYS A 71 -3.85 4.32 -1.08
CA LYS A 71 -2.47 3.93 -1.39
C LYS A 71 -1.88 4.78 -2.52
N ALA A 72 -2.71 5.20 -3.49
CA ALA A 72 -2.27 6.04 -4.60
C ALA A 72 -1.67 7.36 -4.13
N SER A 73 -2.27 7.96 -3.09
CA SER A 73 -1.77 9.20 -2.48
C SER A 73 -0.35 9.04 -1.92
N ILE A 74 -0.05 7.87 -1.33
CA ILE A 74 1.25 7.59 -0.72
C ILE A 74 2.30 7.34 -1.79
N LEU A 75 2.00 6.48 -2.78
CA LEU A 75 2.93 6.21 -3.87
C LEU A 75 3.22 7.47 -4.68
N ALA A 76 2.20 8.27 -5.00
CA ALA A 76 2.37 9.53 -5.71
C ALA A 76 3.28 10.50 -4.95
N ALA A 77 3.10 10.62 -3.63
CA ALA A 77 4.00 11.42 -2.81
C ALA A 77 5.45 10.91 -2.88
N CYS A 78 5.68 9.59 -2.82
CA CYS A 78 7.01 9.02 -2.99
C CYS A 78 7.63 9.36 -4.36
N GLN A 79 6.85 9.20 -5.44
CA GLN A 79 7.28 9.47 -6.81
C GLN A 79 7.61 10.95 -7.02
N THR A 80 6.75 11.87 -6.57
CA THR A 80 7.00 13.31 -6.63
C THR A 80 8.26 13.69 -5.86
N LEU A 81 8.47 13.14 -4.66
CA LEU A 81 9.68 13.42 -3.88
C LEU A 81 10.95 12.88 -4.55
N MET A 82 10.88 11.69 -5.16
CA MET A 82 11.98 11.12 -5.93
C MET A 82 12.31 11.98 -7.15
N ASN A 83 11.29 12.43 -7.88
CA ASN A 83 11.44 13.32 -9.04
C ASN A 83 12.09 14.65 -8.64
N GLN A 84 11.64 15.26 -7.54
CA GLN A 84 12.22 16.50 -7.00
C GLN A 84 13.69 16.32 -6.53
N ALA A 85 14.02 15.15 -5.99
CA ALA A 85 15.38 14.81 -5.61
C ALA A 85 16.26 14.37 -6.79
N GLY A 86 15.68 14.14 -7.98
CA GLY A 86 16.39 13.67 -9.17
C GLY A 86 16.94 12.25 -9.03
N ILE A 87 16.27 11.39 -8.23
CA ILE A 87 16.71 10.01 -7.97
C ILE A 87 15.67 8.99 -8.45
N GLY A 88 16.14 7.82 -8.88
CA GLY A 88 15.31 6.66 -9.16
C GLY A 88 15.10 5.74 -7.95
N ARG A 89 14.17 4.79 -8.08
CA ARG A 89 13.88 3.79 -7.03
C ARG A 89 15.10 2.95 -6.64
N ASP A 90 15.99 2.67 -7.60
CA ASP A 90 17.18 1.83 -7.37
C ASP A 90 18.24 2.53 -6.50
N GLU A 91 18.21 3.87 -6.46
CA GLU A 91 19.08 4.72 -5.63
C GLU A 91 18.58 4.84 -4.18
N ILE A 92 17.36 4.36 -3.90
CA ILE A 92 16.84 4.31 -2.53
C ILE A 92 17.59 3.24 -1.74
N ALA A 93 18.40 3.71 -0.78
CA ALA A 93 19.14 2.83 0.11
C ALA A 93 18.22 2.10 1.10
N ARG A 94 17.26 2.81 1.70
CA ARG A 94 16.33 2.26 2.70
C ARG A 94 15.01 3.04 2.71
N ILE A 95 13.91 2.33 2.95
CA ILE A 95 12.61 2.92 3.31
C ILE A 95 12.35 2.58 4.77
N TYR A 96 12.11 3.60 5.60
CA TYR A 96 11.74 3.41 7.00
C TYR A 96 10.24 3.58 7.16
N PHE A 97 9.56 2.52 7.60
CA PHE A 97 8.13 2.52 7.85
C PHE A 97 7.85 2.77 9.34
N SER A 98 7.05 3.80 9.63
CA SER A 98 6.70 4.23 10.99
C SER A 98 5.18 4.39 11.13
N GLY A 99 4.68 4.29 12.36
CA GLY A 99 3.27 4.51 12.70
C GLY A 99 2.56 3.23 13.14
N ALA A 100 1.26 3.35 13.42
CA ALA A 100 0.44 2.25 13.95
C ALA A 100 0.37 1.03 13.01
N PHE A 101 0.53 1.25 11.69
CA PHE A 101 0.62 0.18 10.70
C PHE A 101 2.00 -0.51 10.67
N GLY A 102 3.04 0.15 11.17
CA GLY A 102 4.42 -0.30 10.99
C GLY A 102 4.73 -1.65 11.62
N ASN A 103 4.16 -1.95 12.80
CA ASN A 103 4.52 -3.17 13.55
C ASN A 103 4.15 -4.49 12.83
N TYR A 104 3.20 -4.47 11.89
CA TYR A 104 2.65 -5.70 11.29
C TYR A 104 2.41 -5.59 9.78
N ILE A 105 2.90 -4.54 9.11
CA ILE A 105 2.75 -4.43 7.66
C ILE A 105 3.64 -5.45 6.95
N ASN A 106 3.05 -6.26 6.07
CA ASN A 106 3.84 -7.08 5.16
C ASN A 106 4.42 -6.20 4.04
N LYS A 107 5.76 -6.11 4.02
CA LYS A 107 6.53 -5.27 3.09
C LYS A 107 6.33 -5.69 1.64
N ASP A 108 6.26 -6.99 1.40
CA ASP A 108 6.03 -7.58 0.07
C ASP A 108 4.62 -7.25 -0.43
N HIS A 109 3.62 -7.29 0.45
CA HIS A 109 2.25 -6.89 0.12
C HIS A 109 2.14 -5.38 -0.15
N ALA A 110 2.84 -4.56 0.63
CA ALA A 110 2.90 -3.11 0.40
C ALA A 110 3.47 -2.78 -1.00
N ILE A 111 4.53 -3.48 -1.43
CA ILE A 111 5.07 -3.33 -2.79
C ILE A 111 4.07 -3.88 -3.82
N THR A 112 3.47 -5.05 -3.57
CA THR A 112 2.53 -5.72 -4.49
C THR A 112 1.34 -4.84 -4.85
N ILE A 113 0.78 -4.09 -3.90
CA ILE A 113 -0.33 -3.17 -4.17
C ILE A 113 0.12 -1.79 -4.66
N GLY A 114 1.43 -1.54 -4.72
CA GLY A 114 2.00 -0.23 -5.05
C GLY A 114 1.69 0.83 -4.00
N LEU A 115 1.83 0.49 -2.71
CA LEU A 115 1.78 1.44 -1.60
C LEU A 115 3.11 2.19 -1.45
N ILE A 116 4.22 1.50 -1.74
CA ILE A 116 5.58 2.04 -1.76
C ILE A 116 6.28 1.62 -3.05
N PRO A 117 7.32 2.34 -3.50
CA PRO A 117 8.10 1.96 -4.68
C PRO A 117 8.67 0.54 -4.55
N GLU A 118 8.79 -0.17 -5.67
CA GLU A 118 9.43 -1.48 -5.68
C GLU A 118 10.93 -1.33 -5.44
N ILE A 119 11.38 -1.79 -4.27
CA ILE A 119 12.78 -1.91 -3.90
C ILE A 119 13.01 -3.28 -3.25
N PRO A 120 14.26 -3.76 -3.12
CA PRO A 120 14.52 -4.99 -2.39
C PRO A 120 13.92 -4.96 -0.97
N VAL A 121 13.14 -5.98 -0.62
CA VAL A 121 12.31 -6.03 0.60
C VAL A 121 13.14 -5.85 1.88
N GLU A 122 14.39 -6.31 1.87
CA GLU A 122 15.36 -6.15 2.94
C GLU A 122 15.75 -4.69 3.21
N ARG A 123 15.54 -3.77 2.26
CA ARG A 123 15.76 -2.33 2.42
C ARG A 123 14.57 -1.62 3.07
N VAL A 124 13.43 -2.29 3.20
CA VAL A 124 12.26 -1.74 3.90
C VAL A 124 12.35 -2.12 5.38
N ILE A 125 12.44 -1.13 6.27
CA ILE A 125 12.68 -1.32 7.71
C ILE A 125 11.53 -0.73 8.51
N THR A 126 10.90 -1.56 9.33
CA THR A 126 9.91 -1.10 10.32
C THR A 126 10.62 -0.54 11.54
N ILE A 127 10.24 0.66 11.97
CA ILE A 127 10.75 1.31 13.18
C ILE A 127 9.68 1.52 14.27
N GLY A 128 8.49 0.95 14.09
CA GLY A 128 7.37 1.08 15.01
C GLY A 128 6.83 2.51 15.09
N ASN A 129 6.42 2.96 16.28
CA ASN A 129 5.95 4.34 16.45
C ASN A 129 7.14 5.31 16.64
N GLY A 130 7.63 5.86 15.53
CA GLY A 130 8.75 6.81 15.53
C GLY A 130 8.48 8.09 16.32
N ALA A 131 7.22 8.55 16.41
CA ALA A 131 6.88 9.74 17.19
C ALA A 131 7.05 9.51 18.69
N ILE A 132 6.55 8.38 19.22
CA ILE A 132 6.73 8.00 20.63
C ILE A 132 8.22 7.74 20.93
N ALA A 133 8.91 7.01 20.05
CA ALA A 133 10.33 6.74 20.22
C ALA A 133 11.15 8.04 20.25
N GLY A 134 10.88 8.96 19.32
CA GLY A 134 11.52 10.28 19.26
C GLY A 134 11.23 11.14 20.50
N ALA A 135 9.98 11.16 20.97
CA ALA A 135 9.59 11.88 22.19
C ALA A 135 10.33 11.35 23.43
N ASN A 136 10.42 10.03 23.59
CA ASN A 136 11.17 9.41 24.68
C ASN A 136 12.66 9.75 24.63
N ILE A 137 13.28 9.71 23.45
CA ILE A 137 14.68 10.11 23.26
C ILE A 137 14.90 11.57 23.65
N ALA A 138 14.02 12.47 23.21
CA ALA A 138 14.11 13.90 23.50
C ALA A 138 13.91 14.20 24.99
N LEU A 139 13.02 13.45 25.67
CA LEU A 139 12.73 13.59 27.09
C LEU A 139 13.92 13.16 27.96
N LEU A 140 14.54 12.03 27.63
CA LEU A 140 15.60 11.44 28.46
C LEU A 140 17.00 11.99 28.15
N ASN A 141 17.23 12.57 26.97
CA ASN A 141 18.57 12.97 26.54
C ASN A 141 18.59 14.37 25.90
N ARG A 142 19.05 15.36 26.67
CA ARG A 142 19.18 16.77 26.23
C ARG A 142 20.11 16.95 25.03
N ARG A 143 21.16 16.14 24.88
CA ARG A 143 22.06 16.23 23.71
C ARG A 143 21.36 15.72 22.46
N LYS A 144 20.64 14.59 22.55
CA LYS A 144 19.85 14.05 21.44
C LYS A 144 18.69 14.98 21.06
N LYS A 145 18.07 15.65 22.03
CA LYS A 145 17.07 16.69 21.76
C LYS A 145 17.63 17.79 20.85
N ARG A 146 18.84 18.31 21.12
CA ARG A 146 19.47 19.32 20.25
C ARG A 146 19.68 18.81 18.82
N VAL A 147 20.09 17.54 18.66
CA VAL A 147 20.23 16.92 17.33
C VAL A 147 18.88 16.85 16.61
N ILE A 148 17.79 16.54 17.31
CA ILE A 148 16.42 16.55 16.74
C ILE A 148 16.05 17.97 16.28
N ASP A 149 16.33 18.99 17.09
CA ASP A 149 16.07 20.39 16.75
C ASP A 149 16.87 20.83 15.50
N GLU A 150 18.12 20.38 15.38
CA GLU A 150 18.96 20.63 14.20
C GLU A 150 18.45 19.93 12.95
N ILE A 151 17.98 18.69 13.06
CA ILE A 151 17.35 17.96 11.95
C ILE A 151 16.09 18.71 11.50
N ALA A 152 15.23 19.11 12.44
CA ALA A 152 13.98 19.81 12.12
C ALA A 152 14.23 21.10 11.30
N ARG A 153 15.31 21.83 11.59
CA ARG A 153 15.71 23.04 10.84
C ARG A 153 16.22 22.76 9.43
N LYS A 154 16.63 21.53 9.12
CA LYS A 154 17.15 21.12 7.80
C LYS A 154 16.09 20.48 6.91
N ILE A 155 14.91 20.17 7.44
CA ILE A 155 13.82 19.59 6.65
C ILE A 155 13.28 20.65 5.70
N ALA A 156 13.39 20.40 4.40
CA ALA A 156 12.69 21.15 3.37
C ALA A 156 11.28 20.58 3.22
N TYR A 157 10.26 21.43 3.39
CA TYR A 157 8.88 21.06 3.14
C TYR A 157 8.58 21.21 1.65
N ILE A 158 8.03 20.16 1.05
CA ILE A 158 7.58 20.15 -0.35
C ILE A 158 6.05 20.13 -0.34
N GLU A 159 5.45 21.16 -0.93
CA GLU A 159 4.00 21.25 -1.07
C GLU A 159 3.54 20.46 -2.30
N LEU A 160 3.13 19.21 -2.09
CA LEU A 160 2.73 18.30 -3.17
C LEU A 160 1.58 18.85 -4.03
N ASN A 161 0.63 19.57 -3.43
CA ASN A 161 -0.49 20.16 -4.16
C ASN A 161 -0.07 21.26 -5.14
N ALA A 162 1.09 21.89 -4.93
CA ALA A 162 1.65 22.90 -5.82
C ALA A 162 2.55 22.29 -6.89
N ASP A 163 2.91 21.00 -6.75
CA ASP A 163 3.72 20.29 -7.73
C ASP A 163 2.83 19.83 -8.90
N PRO A 164 3.09 20.30 -10.13
CA PRO A 164 2.26 19.94 -11.28
C PRO A 164 2.28 18.45 -11.62
N THR A 165 3.32 17.71 -11.20
CA THR A 165 3.46 16.28 -11.46
C THR A 165 2.65 15.41 -10.50
N PHE A 166 2.29 15.93 -9.32
CA PHE A 166 1.65 15.13 -8.28
C PHE A 166 0.32 14.50 -8.73
N MET A 167 -0.50 15.26 -9.46
CA MET A 167 -1.79 14.74 -9.95
C MET A 167 -1.63 13.66 -11.02
N ASP A 168 -0.58 13.77 -11.85
CA ASP A 168 -0.26 12.74 -12.85
C ASP A 168 0.23 11.46 -12.16
N GLU A 169 1.13 11.59 -11.17
CA GLU A 169 1.62 10.47 -10.35
C GLU A 169 0.47 9.82 -9.55
N TYR A 170 -0.45 10.62 -9.00
CA TYR A 170 -1.64 10.13 -8.30
C TYR A 170 -2.55 9.33 -9.22
N THR A 171 -2.82 9.85 -10.43
CA THR A 171 -3.68 9.18 -11.41
C THR A 171 -3.04 7.88 -11.88
N GLY A 172 -1.73 7.88 -12.16
CA GLY A 172 -0.98 6.66 -12.46
C GLY A 172 -0.99 5.64 -11.31
N SER A 173 -0.98 6.14 -10.08
CA SER A 173 -1.00 5.32 -8.87
C SER A 173 -2.39 4.79 -8.50
N CYS A 174 -3.47 5.19 -9.18
CA CYS A 174 -4.84 4.69 -8.95
C CYS A 174 -5.12 3.27 -9.53
N PHE A 175 -4.07 2.49 -9.76
CA PHE A 175 -4.12 1.11 -10.26
C PHE A 175 -3.22 0.22 -9.39
N LEU A 176 -3.39 -1.10 -9.45
CA LEU A 176 -2.53 -2.05 -8.75
C LEU A 176 -1.47 -2.64 -9.70
N PRO A 177 -0.16 -2.54 -9.37
CA PRO A 177 0.44 -1.62 -8.39
C PRO A 177 0.48 -0.16 -8.91
N HIS A 178 0.50 0.04 -10.22
CA HIS A 178 0.57 1.33 -10.91
C HIS A 178 0.11 1.14 -12.37
N THR A 179 -0.20 2.20 -13.13
CA THR A 179 -0.52 2.09 -14.57
C THR A 179 0.67 1.58 -15.38
N ASP A 180 1.83 2.19 -15.16
CA ASP A 180 3.14 1.76 -15.67
C ASP A 180 3.69 0.62 -14.81
N LEU A 181 3.73 -0.59 -15.39
CA LEU A 181 4.25 -1.80 -14.74
C LEU A 181 5.77 -1.86 -14.72
N SER A 182 6.47 -1.09 -15.56
CA SER A 182 7.94 -1.09 -15.59
C SER A 182 8.55 -0.57 -14.29
N LEU A 183 7.79 0.21 -13.52
CA LEU A 183 8.14 0.66 -12.17
C LEU A 183 8.09 -0.47 -11.13
N PHE A 184 7.40 -1.57 -11.44
CA PHE A 184 7.17 -2.71 -10.56
C PHE A 184 7.46 -4.05 -11.27
N PRO A 185 8.71 -4.31 -11.71
CA PRO A 185 9.04 -5.47 -12.54
C PRO A 185 8.83 -6.82 -11.83
N GLY A 186 8.95 -6.88 -10.51
CA GLY A 186 8.64 -8.08 -9.72
C GLY A 186 7.15 -8.37 -9.71
N VAL A 187 6.33 -7.33 -9.54
CA VAL A 187 4.86 -7.45 -9.57
C VAL A 187 4.34 -7.74 -10.97
N GLU A 188 4.95 -7.16 -12.02
CA GLU A 188 4.62 -7.46 -13.41
C GLU A 188 4.75 -8.96 -13.72
N LYS A 189 5.89 -9.56 -13.37
CA LYS A 189 6.11 -11.01 -13.52
C LYS A 189 5.09 -11.85 -12.77
N MET A 190 4.71 -11.43 -11.57
CA MET A 190 3.68 -12.08 -10.77
C MET A 190 2.30 -12.01 -11.45
N LEU A 191 1.94 -10.85 -12.00
CA LEU A 191 0.66 -10.66 -12.71
C LEU A 191 0.58 -11.47 -14.02
N ASP A 192 1.69 -11.63 -14.73
CA ASP A 192 1.73 -12.45 -15.95
C ASP A 192 1.49 -13.94 -15.67
N GLN A 193 1.98 -14.45 -14.54
CA GLN A 193 1.66 -15.81 -14.10
C GLN A 193 0.15 -15.99 -13.85
N CYS A 194 -0.50 -14.98 -13.25
CA CYS A 194 -1.94 -14.92 -13.05
C CYS A 194 -2.72 -15.00 -14.37
N ARG A 195 -2.28 -14.26 -15.40
CA ARG A 195 -2.91 -14.26 -16.73
C ARG A 195 -2.84 -15.64 -17.39
N ILE A 196 -1.68 -16.28 -17.35
CA ILE A 196 -1.47 -17.62 -17.94
C ILE A 196 -2.38 -18.67 -17.27
N LEU A 197 -2.61 -18.57 -15.96
CA LEU A 197 -3.48 -19.50 -15.24
C LEU A 197 -4.96 -19.34 -15.64
N ARG A 198 -5.41 -18.10 -15.92
CA ARG A 198 -6.78 -17.83 -16.39
C ARG A 198 -7.06 -18.35 -17.80
N GLU A 199 -6.07 -18.38 -18.68
CA GLU A 199 -6.25 -18.91 -20.06
C GLU A 199 -6.31 -20.44 -20.11
N ARG A 200 -5.90 -21.13 -19.03
CA ARG A 200 -5.88 -22.59 -18.94
C ARG A 200 -7.06 -23.20 -18.17
N SER A 201 -7.91 -22.37 -17.56
CA SER A 201 -9.05 -22.77 -16.73
C SER A 201 -10.36 -22.57 -17.49
#